data_AF-A0A2T3AZB8-F1
#
_entry.id   AF-A0A2T3AZB8-F1
#
_cell.length_a   1.000
_cell.length_b   1.000
_cell.length_c   1.000
_cell.angle_alpha   90.00
_cell.angle_beta   90.00
_cell.angle_gamma   90.00
#
_symmetry.space_group_name_H-M   'P 1'
#
loop_
_entity.id
_entity.type
_entity.pdbx_description
1 polymer ?
#
loop_
_entity_poly.entity_id
_entity_poly.type
_entity_poly.pdbx_seq_one_letter_code
_entity_poly.pdbx_strand_id
1 'polypeptide(L)'
;MASFFNLTSNYSLYTIPAAWVVALAPHAVTLALAKSIDKTAPRTYAKSLESDQTLDKATKAKIHRCEGAQTNGFENIGLFAAAVIAGNIAGLPAETLNTLSGGYILSRIVYNYIYITGTTEAMASARTLAFFAGIGQVFALFIKSGNALRNRI
;
A
#
# COMPACT_ATOMS: atom_id res chain seq x y z
N MET A 1 -1.41 -25.82 19.71
CA MET A 1 -2.04 -24.78 18.87
C MET A 1 -1.46 -24.91 17.47
N ALA A 2 -2.25 -25.34 16.49
CA ALA A 2 -1.82 -25.29 15.10
C ALA A 2 -1.76 -23.82 14.68
N SER A 3 -0.60 -23.33 14.27
CA SER A 3 -0.50 -22.01 13.65
C SER A 3 -1.25 -22.09 12.31
N PHE A 4 -2.29 -21.28 12.14
CA PHE A 4 -3.04 -21.17 10.88
C PHE A 4 -2.14 -20.72 9.70
N PHE A 5 -0.95 -20.22 9.98
CA PHE A 5 0.09 -19.92 9.00
C PHE A 5 1.36 -20.71 9.33
N ASN A 6 1.72 -21.66 8.45
CA ASN A 6 3.03 -22.29 8.54
C ASN A 6 4.10 -21.32 8.02
N LEU A 7 4.66 -20.48 8.89
CA LEU A 7 5.65 -19.46 8.55
C LEU A 7 6.99 -20.04 8.03
N THR A 8 7.18 -21.36 8.08
CA THR A 8 8.35 -22.01 7.45
C THR A 8 8.25 -22.01 5.92
N SER A 9 7.05 -21.91 5.36
CA SER A 9 6.83 -21.75 3.93
C SER A 9 6.98 -20.29 3.52
N ASN A 10 7.60 -20.03 2.37
CA ASN A 10 7.81 -18.67 1.88
C ASN A 10 6.57 -18.18 1.11
N TYR A 11 5.87 -17.20 1.69
CA TYR A 11 4.69 -16.57 1.09
C TYR A 11 4.97 -15.15 0.56
N SER A 12 6.22 -14.68 0.65
CA SER A 12 6.54 -13.29 0.37
C SER A 12 6.19 -12.85 -1.05
N LEU A 13 6.31 -13.72 -2.06
CA LEU A 13 5.91 -13.39 -3.43
C LEU A 13 4.40 -13.14 -3.57
N TYR A 14 3.54 -13.80 -2.78
CA TYR A 14 2.09 -13.55 -2.78
C TYR A 14 1.74 -12.18 -2.21
N THR A 15 2.64 -11.58 -1.42
CA THR A 15 2.40 -10.24 -0.90
C THR A 15 2.50 -9.16 -1.98
N ILE A 16 3.15 -9.42 -3.12
CA ILE A 16 3.21 -8.47 -4.24
C ILE A 16 1.82 -8.24 -4.88
N PRO A 17 1.08 -9.26 -5.36
CA PRO A 17 -0.27 -9.07 -5.84
C PRO A 17 -1.22 -8.61 -4.72
N ALA A 18 -1.01 -9.03 -3.47
CA ALA A 18 -1.78 -8.50 -2.34
C ALA A 18 -1.57 -6.98 -2.15
N ALA A 19 -0.34 -6.48 -2.27
CA ALA A 19 -0.05 -5.05 -2.21
C ALA A 19 -0.75 -4.28 -3.33
N TRP A 20 -0.81 -4.86 -4.53
CA TRP A 20 -1.53 -4.27 -5.65
C TRP A 20 -3.03 -4.14 -5.36
N VAL A 21 -3.66 -5.19 -4.81
CA VAL A 21 -5.07 -5.17 -4.41
C VAL A 21 -5.30 -4.13 -3.31
N VAL A 22 -4.41 -4.06 -2.31
CA VAL A 22 -4.50 -3.06 -1.23
C VAL A 22 -4.34 -1.65 -1.80
N ALA A 23 -3.46 -1.42 -2.77
CA ALA A 23 -3.30 -0.14 -3.45
C ALA A 23 -4.56 0.26 -4.25
N LEU A 24 -5.25 -0.71 -4.85
CA LEU A 24 -6.49 -0.47 -5.60
C LEU A 24 -7.72 -0.23 -4.69
N ALA A 25 -7.75 -0.81 -3.49
CA ALA A 25 -8.93 -0.78 -2.61
C ALA A 25 -9.55 0.61 -2.35
N PRO A 26 -8.78 1.71 -2.16
CA PRO A 26 -9.35 3.05 -2.03
C PRO A 26 -10.19 3.48 -3.25
N HIS A 27 -9.81 3.06 -4.46
CA HIS A 27 -10.56 3.41 -5.66
C HIS A 27 -11.92 2.70 -5.73
N ALA A 28 -12.06 1.50 -5.17
CA ALA A 28 -13.37 0.88 -5.02
C ALA A 28 -14.32 1.75 -4.18
N VAL A 29 -13.80 2.45 -3.16
CA VAL A 29 -14.56 3.43 -2.37
C VAL A 29 -14.89 4.66 -3.22
N THR A 30 -13.98 5.14 -4.06
CA THR A 30 -14.28 6.19 -5.06
C THR A 30 -15.47 5.80 -5.94
N LEU A 31 -15.43 4.60 -6.54
CA LEU A 31 -16.48 4.11 -7.44
C LEU A 31 -17.85 4.00 -6.74
N ALA A 32 -17.86 3.61 -5.46
CA ALA A 32 -19.09 3.52 -4.67
C ALA A 32 -19.69 4.89 -4.30
N LEU A 33 -18.87 5.95 -4.25
CA LEU A 33 -19.30 7.31 -3.91
C LEU A 33 -19.58 8.17 -5.14
N ALA A 34 -19.00 7.82 -6.28
CA ALA A 34 -19.16 8.55 -7.54
C ALA A 34 -20.57 8.41 -8.09
N LYS A 35 -21.16 9.53 -8.54
CA LYS A 35 -22.46 9.52 -9.25
C LYS A 35 -22.30 9.34 -10.76
N SER A 36 -21.25 9.91 -11.34
CA SER A 36 -20.90 9.73 -12.74
C SER A 36 -19.39 9.77 -12.91
N ILE A 37 -18.84 8.87 -13.72
CA ILE A 37 -17.42 8.84 -14.05
C ILE A 37 -17.32 8.79 -15.58
N ASP A 38 -16.59 9.75 -16.15
CA ASP A 38 -16.20 9.67 -17.54
C ASP A 38 -15.18 8.55 -17.73
N LYS A 39 -15.64 7.47 -18.36
CA LYS A 39 -14.82 6.28 -18.63
C LYS A 39 -13.81 6.51 -19.76
N THR A 40 -13.96 7.58 -20.54
CA THR A 40 -13.03 7.95 -21.62
C THR A 40 -11.82 8.72 -21.08
N ALA A 41 -11.96 9.38 -19.93
CA ALA A 41 -10.91 10.13 -19.25
C ALA A 41 -10.80 9.79 -17.74
N PRO A 42 -10.57 8.52 -17.36
CA PRO A 42 -10.63 8.09 -15.96
C PRO A 42 -9.58 8.77 -15.07
N ARG A 43 -8.42 9.15 -15.64
CA ARG A 43 -7.32 9.81 -14.91
C ARG A 43 -7.58 11.29 -14.61
N THR A 44 -8.59 11.90 -15.23
CA THR A 44 -8.96 13.30 -14.95
C THR A 44 -10.11 13.39 -13.96
N TYR A 45 -10.69 12.27 -13.54
CA TYR A 45 -11.86 12.24 -12.66
C TYR A 45 -11.64 13.06 -11.38
N ALA A 46 -10.48 12.91 -10.73
CA ALA A 46 -10.14 13.66 -9.52
C ALA A 46 -10.21 15.19 -9.74
N LYS A 47 -9.83 15.69 -10.93
CA LYS A 47 -9.89 17.12 -11.25
C LYS A 47 -11.32 17.57 -11.58
N SER A 48 -12.11 16.72 -12.24
CA SER A 48 -13.51 17.05 -12.59
C SER A 48 -14.45 17.08 -11.38
N LEU A 49 -14.05 16.51 -10.22
CA LEU A 49 -14.84 16.53 -8.99
C LEU A 49 -15.14 17.95 -8.49
N GLU A 50 -14.24 18.91 -8.73
CA GLU A 50 -14.43 20.29 -8.28
C GLU A 50 -15.69 20.90 -8.93
N SER A 51 -15.86 20.67 -10.23
CA SER A 51 -17.03 21.12 -11.00
C SER A 51 -18.31 20.30 -10.79
N ASP A 52 -18.25 19.14 -10.16
CA ASP A 52 -19.42 18.27 -9.98
C ASP A 52 -20.41 18.84 -8.95
N GLN A 53 -21.54 19.39 -9.38
CA GLN A 53 -22.55 19.95 -8.46
C GLN A 53 -23.43 18.89 -7.77
N THR A 54 -23.30 17.62 -8.15
CA THR A 54 -24.16 16.52 -7.65
C THR A 54 -23.66 15.92 -6.33
N LEU A 55 -22.41 16.21 -5.94
CA LEU A 55 -21.76 15.71 -4.73
C LEU A 55 -21.53 16.83 -3.72
N ASP A 56 -21.77 16.54 -2.44
CA ASP A 56 -21.44 17.46 -1.36
C ASP A 56 -19.92 17.57 -1.14
N LYS A 57 -19.50 18.64 -0.46
CA LYS A 57 -18.08 18.94 -0.21
C LYS A 57 -17.35 17.83 0.55
N ALA A 58 -18.01 17.18 1.51
CA ALA A 58 -17.37 16.13 2.31
C ALA A 58 -17.15 14.86 1.48
N THR A 59 -18.11 14.50 0.64
CA THR A 59 -17.98 13.38 -0.31
C THR A 59 -16.86 13.63 -1.32
N LYS A 60 -16.79 14.82 -1.92
CA LYS A 60 -15.67 15.20 -2.81
C LYS A 60 -14.32 15.07 -2.12
N ALA A 61 -14.19 15.63 -0.91
CA ALA A 61 -12.95 15.54 -0.14
C ALA A 61 -12.56 14.09 0.19
N LYS A 62 -13.54 13.22 0.47
CA LYS A 62 -13.30 11.79 0.70
C LYS A 62 -12.82 11.09 -0.57
N ILE A 63 -13.39 11.39 -1.73
CA ILE A 63 -12.93 10.85 -3.02
C ILE A 63 -11.49 11.30 -3.30
N HIS A 64 -11.15 12.57 -3.12
CA HIS A 64 -9.76 13.03 -3.28
C HIS A 64 -8.77 12.28 -2.38
N ARG A 65 -9.17 11.98 -1.13
CA ARG A 65 -8.37 11.16 -0.22
C ARG A 65 -8.20 9.72 -0.73
N CYS A 66 -9.25 9.13 -1.30
CA CYS A 66 -9.18 7.79 -1.89
C CYS A 66 -8.24 7.74 -3.11
N GLU A 67 -8.35 8.69 -4.03
CA GLU A 67 -7.47 8.78 -5.20
C GLU A 67 -6.01 9.04 -4.82
N GLY A 68 -5.78 9.89 -3.80
CA GLY A 68 -4.45 10.11 -3.24
C GLY A 68 -3.85 8.86 -2.60
N ALA A 69 -4.65 8.09 -1.85
CA ALA A 69 -4.22 6.83 -1.25
C ALA A 69 -3.86 5.77 -2.30
N GLN A 70 -4.67 5.65 -3.36
CA GLN A 70 -4.40 4.76 -4.49
C GLN A 70 -3.09 5.11 -5.18
N THR A 71 -2.94 6.38 -5.56
CA THR A 71 -1.75 6.87 -6.28
C THR A 71 -0.49 6.61 -5.47
N ASN A 72 -0.51 6.93 -4.16
CA ASN A 72 0.61 6.64 -3.27
C ASN A 72 0.91 5.12 -3.18
N GLY A 73 -0.11 4.27 -3.17
CA GLY A 73 0.07 2.82 -3.19
C GLY A 73 0.82 2.36 -4.44
N PHE A 74 0.42 2.82 -5.63
CA PHE A 74 1.05 2.45 -6.90
C PHE A 74 2.45 3.05 -7.09
N GLU A 75 2.74 4.22 -6.54
CA GLU A 75 4.10 4.80 -6.54
C GLU A 75 5.08 3.94 -5.73
N ASN A 76 4.62 3.30 -4.65
CA ASN A 76 5.48 2.54 -3.73
C ASN A 76 5.57 1.05 -4.06
N ILE A 77 4.64 0.49 -4.85
CA ILE A 77 4.59 -0.94 -5.11
C ILE A 77 5.84 -1.46 -5.83
N GLY A 78 6.42 -0.67 -6.74
CA GLY A 78 7.64 -1.05 -7.46
C GLY A 78 8.83 -1.23 -6.51
N LEU A 79 9.02 -0.28 -5.59
CA LEU A 79 10.07 -0.35 -4.57
C LEU A 79 9.88 -1.56 -3.64
N PHE A 80 8.63 -1.81 -3.22
CA PHE A 80 8.28 -2.97 -2.40
C PHE A 80 8.55 -4.30 -3.13
N ALA A 81 8.07 -4.45 -4.36
CA ALA A 81 8.26 -5.66 -5.15
C ALA A 81 9.74 -5.96 -5.38
N ALA A 82 10.54 -4.93 -5.69
CA ALA A 82 11.99 -5.05 -5.83
C ALA A 82 12.65 -5.56 -4.53
N ALA A 83 12.23 -5.06 -3.36
CA ALA A 83 12.78 -5.49 -2.08
C ALA A 83 12.43 -6.95 -1.75
N VAL A 84 11.19 -7.39 -2.03
CA VAL A 84 10.76 -8.77 -1.84
C VAL A 84 11.56 -9.71 -2.76
N ILE A 85 11.70 -9.35 -4.04
CA ILE A 85 12.47 -10.15 -5.01
C ILE A 85 13.94 -10.21 -4.60
N ALA A 86 14.54 -9.09 -4.20
CA ALA A 86 15.93 -9.05 -3.72
C ALA A 86 16.14 -9.97 -2.51
N GLY A 87 15.19 -9.98 -1.56
CA GLY A 87 15.24 -10.88 -0.41
C GLY A 87 15.16 -12.36 -0.78
N ASN A 88 14.33 -12.70 -1.76
CA ASN A 88 14.24 -14.07 -2.28
C ASN A 88 15.54 -14.49 -2.98
N ILE A 89 16.10 -13.63 -3.84
CA ILE A 89 17.37 -13.89 -4.54
C ILE A 89 18.53 -14.02 -3.55
N ALA A 90 18.56 -13.19 -2.51
CA ALA A 90 19.56 -13.26 -1.45
C ALA A 90 19.46 -14.54 -0.59
N GLY A 91 18.36 -15.27 -0.69
CA GLY A 91 18.10 -16.47 0.12
C GLY A 91 17.84 -16.14 1.58
N LEU A 92 17.14 -15.04 1.86
CA LEU A 92 16.72 -14.71 3.23
C LEU A 92 15.77 -15.79 3.80
N PRO A 93 15.79 -16.03 5.12
CA PRO A 93 14.88 -16.99 5.75
C PRO A 93 13.40 -16.66 5.45
N ALA A 94 12.59 -17.70 5.21
CA ALA A 94 11.15 -17.55 4.91
C ALA A 94 10.41 -16.72 5.98
N GLU A 95 10.74 -16.92 7.26
CA GLU A 95 10.18 -16.15 8.37
C GLU A 95 10.48 -14.65 8.23
N THR A 96 11.72 -14.28 7.90
CA THR A 96 12.11 -12.87 7.68
C THR A 96 11.36 -12.28 6.50
N LEU A 97 11.32 -13.00 5.38
CA LEU A 97 10.61 -12.58 4.18
C LEU A 97 9.13 -12.34 4.47
N ASN A 98 8.44 -13.32 5.06
CA ASN A 98 7.02 -13.25 5.40
C ASN A 98 6.71 -12.12 6.39
N THR A 99 7.55 -11.94 7.41
CA THR A 99 7.33 -10.93 8.45
C THR A 99 7.44 -9.52 7.87
N LEU A 100 8.51 -9.24 7.13
CA LEU A 100 8.74 -7.90 6.58
C LEU A 100 7.76 -7.59 5.45
N SER A 101 7.50 -8.56 4.56
CA SER A 101 6.58 -8.36 3.45
C SER A 101 5.12 -8.27 3.93
N GLY A 102 4.72 -9.09 4.89
CA GLY A 102 3.41 -9.00 5.55
C GLY A 102 3.24 -7.73 6.37
N GLY A 103 4.29 -7.30 7.07
CA GLY A 103 4.32 -6.03 7.81
C GLY A 103 4.10 -4.82 6.92
N TYR A 104 4.67 -4.82 5.70
CA TYR A 104 4.37 -3.79 4.70
C TYR A 104 2.89 -3.77 4.32
N ILE A 105 2.29 -4.94 4.02
CA ILE A 105 0.86 -5.02 3.69
C ILE A 105 -0.01 -4.46 4.82
N LEU A 106 0.27 -4.86 6.06
CA LEU A 106 -0.46 -4.36 7.23
C LEU A 106 -0.33 -2.83 7.36
N SER A 107 0.89 -2.30 7.21
CA SER A 107 1.13 -0.86 7.19
C SER A 107 0.30 -0.17 6.10
N ARG A 108 0.19 -0.74 4.90
CA ARG A 108 -0.61 -0.18 3.80
C ARG A 108 -2.11 -0.21 4.08
N ILE A 109 -2.61 -1.26 4.71
CA ILE A 109 -4.02 -1.35 5.13
C ILE A 109 -4.34 -0.25 6.15
N VAL A 110 -3.50 -0.10 7.18
CA VAL A 110 -3.66 0.94 8.20
C VAL A 110 -3.53 2.34 7.59
N TYR A 111 -2.54 2.55 6.73
CA TYR A 111 -2.33 3.81 6.01
C TYR A 111 -3.58 4.19 5.20
N ASN A 112 -4.11 3.27 4.39
CA ASN A 112 -5.29 3.52 3.57
C ASN A 112 -6.53 3.81 4.42
N TYR A 113 -6.73 3.05 5.51
CA TYR A 113 -7.84 3.29 6.44
C TYR A 113 -7.79 4.71 7.02
N ILE A 114 -6.64 5.13 7.54
CA ILE A 114 -6.44 6.48 8.10
C ILE A 114 -6.58 7.54 7.01
N TYR A 115 -6.07 7.31 5.80
CA TYR A 115 -6.19 8.27 4.70
C TYR A 115 -7.65 8.50 4.34
N ILE A 116 -8.44 7.44 4.16
CA ILE A 116 -9.83 7.55 3.71
C ILE A 116 -10.70 8.24 4.78
N THR A 117 -10.52 7.85 6.05
CA THR A 117 -11.36 8.31 7.18
C THR A 117 -10.85 9.59 7.85
N GLY A 118 -9.57 9.92 7.68
CA GLY A 118 -8.90 11.00 8.39
C GLY A 118 -9.32 12.39 7.95
N THR A 119 -9.75 13.18 8.94
CA THR A 119 -10.14 14.59 8.77
C THR A 119 -9.41 15.52 9.74
N THR A 120 -8.59 14.99 10.64
CA THR A 120 -7.85 15.75 11.66
C THR A 120 -6.34 15.71 11.42
N GLU A 121 -5.62 16.69 11.96
CA GLU A 121 -4.15 16.73 11.88
C GLU A 121 -3.51 15.53 12.59
N ALA A 122 -4.06 15.09 13.72
CA ALA A 122 -3.58 13.91 14.43
C ALA A 122 -3.63 12.64 13.55
N MET A 123 -4.72 12.47 12.79
CA MET A 123 -4.83 11.36 11.84
C MET A 123 -3.87 11.53 10.66
N ALA A 124 -3.61 12.74 10.20
CA ALA A 124 -2.59 13.00 9.17
C ALA A 124 -1.19 12.57 9.65
N SER A 125 -0.82 12.87 10.90
CA SER A 125 0.43 12.42 11.51
C SER A 125 0.49 10.90 11.67
N ALA A 126 -0.59 10.28 12.14
CA ALA A 126 -0.68 8.82 12.26
C ALA A 126 -0.53 8.11 10.89
N ARG A 127 -1.12 8.69 9.84
CA ARG A 127 -0.94 8.22 8.45
C ARG A 127 0.52 8.29 8.03
N THR A 128 1.23 9.38 8.29
CA THR A 128 2.66 9.50 7.99
C THR A 128 3.49 8.47 8.74
N LEU A 129 3.19 8.21 10.01
CA LEU A 129 3.86 7.16 10.78
C LEU A 129 3.61 5.77 10.18
N ALA A 130 2.35 5.45 9.83
CA ALA A 130 2.01 4.19 9.18
C ALA A 130 2.76 4.02 7.85
N PHE A 131 2.90 5.08 7.06
CA PHE A 131 3.69 5.09 5.82
C PHE A 131 5.15 4.73 6.09
N PHE A 132 5.82 5.45 6.98
CA PHE A 132 7.23 5.22 7.28
C PHE A 132 7.48 3.86 7.94
N ALA A 133 6.54 3.33 8.72
CA ALA A 133 6.64 1.96 9.24
C ALA A 133 6.72 0.93 8.11
N GLY A 134 5.93 1.11 7.04
CA GLY A 134 5.97 0.26 5.85
C GLY A 134 7.26 0.42 5.05
N ILE A 135 7.72 1.65 4.83
CA ILE A 135 9.01 1.92 4.19
C ILE A 135 10.17 1.32 4.98
N GLY A 136 10.09 1.34 6.32
CA GLY A 136 11.04 0.67 7.20
C GLY A 136 11.14 -0.83 6.91
N GLN A 137 10.02 -1.52 6.65
CA GLN A 137 10.04 -2.94 6.25
C GLN A 137 10.76 -3.16 4.92
N VAL A 138 10.49 -2.28 3.94
CA VAL A 138 11.10 -2.32 2.61
C VAL A 138 12.62 -2.11 2.70
N PHE A 139 13.06 -1.11 3.46
CA PHE A 139 14.48 -0.88 3.68
C PHE A 139 15.15 -2.01 4.45
N ALA A 140 14.47 -2.59 5.45
CA ALA A 140 14.96 -3.77 6.15
C ALA A 140 15.18 -4.95 5.21
N LEU A 141 14.26 -5.20 4.26
CA LEU A 141 14.44 -6.22 3.22
C LEU A 141 15.68 -5.94 2.37
N PHE A 142 15.84 -4.72 1.84
CA PHE A 142 17.02 -4.37 1.04
C PHE A 142 18.33 -4.52 1.81
N ILE A 143 18.40 -3.98 3.03
CA ILE A 143 19.60 -4.03 3.87
C ILE A 143 19.97 -5.47 4.20
N LYS A 144 19.00 -6.29 4.62
CA LYS A 144 19.23 -7.72 4.91
C LYS A 144 19.68 -8.47 3.67
N SER A 145 19.08 -8.19 2.51
CA SER A 145 19.46 -8.80 1.23
C SER A 145 20.90 -8.44 0.85
N GLY A 146 21.26 -7.16 0.95
CA GLY A 146 22.61 -6.67 0.68
C GLY A 146 23.64 -7.31 1.61
N ASN A 147 23.35 -7.40 2.91
CA ASN A 147 24.24 -8.05 3.87
C ASN A 147 24.45 -9.54 3.58
N ALA A 148 23.41 -10.24 3.13
CA ALA A 148 23.51 -11.64 2.75
C ALA A 148 24.30 -11.86 1.45
N LEU A 149 24.23 -10.91 0.51
CA LEU A 149 24.89 -10.99 -0.79
C LEU A 149 26.32 -10.44 -0.80
N ARG A 150 26.68 -9.53 0.12
CA ARG A 150 27.97 -8.80 0.12
C ARG A 150 29.21 -9.69 -0.05
N ASN A 151 29.17 -10.92 0.47
CA ASN A 151 30.31 -11.84 0.41
C ASN A 151 30.09 -13.00 -0.58
N ARG A 152 29.00 -12.95 -1.37
CA ARG A 152 28.59 -14.00 -2.34
C ARG A 152 28.78 -13.57 -3.79
N ILE A 153 28.92 -12.28 -4.05
CA ILE A 153 29.13 -11.68 -5.37
C ILE A 153 30.37 -10.80 -5.36
#